data_AF-A0A2A5AYW5-F1
#
_entry.id   AF-A0A2A5AYW5-F1
#
_cell.length_a   1.000
_cell.length_b   1.000
_cell.length_c   1.000
_cell.angle_alpha   90.00
_cell.angle_beta   90.00
_cell.angle_gamma   90.00
#
_symmetry.space_group_name_H-M   'P 1'
#
loop_
_entity.id
_entity.type
_entity.pdbx_description
1 polymer ?
#
loop_
_entity_poly.entity_id
_entity_poly.type
_entity_poly.pdbx_seq_one_letter_code
_entity_poly.pdbx_strand_id
1 'polypeptide(L)'
;MKKTFAFLIIVFSNIVINAQIVSIPDANFKNYLLNNSSVNINSDTEIQVTEANAFTGTLFADNKNISDLTGIEDFINLTILHCFSNQLTNLNLSNSPNLIELNCSFNQLTSLNIMGNTALVNLFAGNNLLTSITLTSNTALKTLDIPNNQLSSLDVSSNPNLLIFKSSKNPITSLNINNSFSIQTFIVEGTQITSLDLSNHSDLDILWLDSNNLSILNIKNDSNIVLPFFRARGNPNLICIQVDDSSWSYNNWTAIDATSFFSTNCSVGINEITKNNFNVAIYPNPANSYFNLEITNQQPLEKLTLQIMDVTGKVVKQAAIRNTLNKVDVSNIPKGYYIIILKSVDSIVFANEVV
;
A
#
# COMPACT_ATOMS: atom_id res chain seq x y z
N MET A 1 -38.64 -44.82 78.03
CA MET A 1 -38.29 -44.32 76.68
C MET A 1 -37.13 -43.34 76.82
N LYS A 2 -35.90 -43.77 76.50
CA LYS A 2 -34.70 -42.89 76.53
C LYS A 2 -34.65 -42.14 75.20
N LYS A 3 -34.79 -40.81 75.22
CA LYS A 3 -34.63 -39.96 74.04
C LYS A 3 -33.14 -39.62 73.89
N THR A 4 -32.48 -40.25 72.94
CA THR A 4 -31.11 -39.93 72.56
C THR A 4 -31.13 -38.68 71.68
N PHE A 5 -30.60 -37.56 72.18
CA PHE A 5 -30.41 -36.34 71.39
C PHE A 5 -29.11 -36.49 70.60
N ALA A 6 -29.20 -36.63 69.28
CA ALA A 6 -28.04 -36.59 68.40
C ALA A 6 -27.64 -35.13 68.19
N PHE A 7 -26.50 -34.73 68.74
CA PHE A 7 -25.87 -33.44 68.47
C PHE A 7 -25.19 -33.52 67.10
N LEU A 8 -25.74 -32.83 66.10
CA LEU A 8 -25.13 -32.69 64.79
C LEU A 8 -24.01 -31.64 64.90
N ILE A 9 -22.75 -32.09 65.00
CA ILE A 9 -21.58 -31.21 64.94
C ILE A 9 -21.37 -30.85 63.47
N ILE A 10 -21.75 -29.64 63.09
CA ILE A 10 -21.41 -29.06 61.79
C ILE A 10 -19.94 -28.63 61.86
N VAL A 11 -19.06 -29.46 61.31
CA VAL A 11 -17.65 -29.12 61.12
C VAL A 11 -17.58 -28.14 59.96
N PHE A 12 -17.39 -26.86 60.24
CA PHE A 12 -16.93 -25.89 59.24
C PHE A 12 -15.49 -26.26 58.88
N SER A 13 -15.31 -27.06 57.82
CA SER A 13 -14.01 -27.19 57.19
C SER A 13 -13.67 -25.82 56.60
N ASN A 14 -12.68 -25.14 57.17
CA ASN A 14 -12.07 -23.95 56.58
C ASN A 14 -11.39 -24.37 55.26
N ILE A 15 -12.16 -24.40 54.18
CA ILE A 15 -11.60 -24.49 52.83
C ILE A 15 -11.04 -23.09 52.53
N VAL A 16 -9.74 -22.93 52.76
CA VAL A 16 -9.02 -21.76 52.24
C VAL A 16 -8.93 -21.95 50.74
N ILE A 17 -9.86 -21.34 50.01
CA ILE A 17 -9.77 -21.25 48.54
C ILE A 17 -8.67 -20.22 48.28
N ASN A 18 -7.44 -20.68 48.06
CA ASN A 18 -6.40 -19.80 47.54
C ASN A 18 -6.81 -19.36 46.13
N ALA A 19 -6.84 -18.05 45.90
CA ALA A 19 -7.07 -17.52 44.57
C ALA A 19 -5.95 -17.99 43.62
N GLN A 20 -6.33 -18.35 42.40
CA GLN A 20 -5.35 -18.79 41.40
C GLN A 20 -4.41 -17.63 41.05
N ILE A 21 -3.10 -17.89 41.04
CA ILE A 21 -2.07 -16.88 40.76
C ILE A 21 -1.73 -16.91 39.25
N VAL A 22 -1.56 -15.74 38.65
CA VAL A 22 -1.09 -15.57 37.27
C VAL A 22 0.38 -15.98 37.18
N SER A 23 0.72 -16.81 36.19
CA SER A 23 2.11 -17.20 35.97
C SER A 23 2.89 -16.08 35.26
N ILE A 24 3.71 -15.33 36.01
CA ILE A 24 4.50 -14.21 35.49
C ILE A 24 6.00 -14.50 35.68
N PRO A 25 6.68 -15.12 34.70
CA PRO A 25 8.09 -15.53 34.82
C PRO A 25 9.08 -14.35 34.74
N ASP A 26 8.76 -13.30 33.99
CA ASP A 26 9.61 -12.11 33.86
C ASP A 26 9.51 -11.23 35.11
N ALA A 27 10.62 -11.04 35.81
CA ALA A 27 10.66 -10.27 37.05
C ALA A 27 10.33 -8.78 36.84
N ASN A 28 10.70 -8.19 35.69
CA ASN A 28 10.39 -6.80 35.39
C ASN A 28 8.90 -6.63 35.11
N PHE A 29 8.29 -7.58 34.40
CA PHE A 29 6.84 -7.59 34.17
C PHE A 29 6.07 -7.81 35.47
N LYS A 30 6.48 -8.78 36.30
CA LYS A 30 5.87 -9.01 37.62
C LYS A 30 5.95 -7.76 38.50
N ASN A 31 7.13 -7.15 38.59
CA ASN A 31 7.32 -5.93 39.37
C ASN A 31 6.46 -4.77 38.82
N TYR A 32 6.31 -4.64 37.51
CA TYR A 32 5.43 -3.64 36.92
C TYR A 32 3.97 -3.84 37.35
N LEU A 33 3.44 -5.07 37.26
CA LEU A 33 2.07 -5.37 37.64
C LEU A 33 1.82 -5.18 39.15
N LEU A 34 2.76 -5.62 40.00
CA LEU A 34 2.66 -5.45 41.45
C LEU A 34 2.64 -3.98 41.89
N ASN A 35 3.32 -3.10 41.15
CA ASN A 35 3.32 -1.65 41.40
C ASN A 35 2.13 -0.92 40.73
N ASN A 36 1.26 -1.63 40.01
CA ASN A 36 0.07 -1.04 39.41
C ASN A 36 -1.14 -1.29 40.32
N SER A 37 -1.55 -0.27 41.08
CA SER A 37 -2.66 -0.38 42.06
C SER A 37 -4.03 -0.65 41.44
N SER A 38 -4.20 -0.45 40.13
CA SER A 38 -5.42 -0.83 39.41
C SER A 38 -5.44 -2.32 39.07
N VAL A 39 -4.28 -2.97 39.03
CA VAL A 39 -4.13 -4.42 38.81
C VAL A 39 -4.02 -5.14 40.15
N ASN A 40 -3.03 -4.78 40.98
CA ASN A 40 -2.78 -5.36 42.30
C ASN A 40 -3.69 -4.71 43.35
N ILE A 41 -4.98 -5.06 43.31
CA ILE A 41 -6.04 -4.42 44.09
C ILE A 41 -5.84 -4.67 45.59
N ASN A 42 -5.37 -5.85 45.96
CA ASN A 42 -5.13 -6.20 47.35
C ASN A 42 -3.74 -5.78 47.85
N SER A 43 -2.88 -5.27 46.96
CA SER A 43 -1.53 -4.80 47.25
C SER A 43 -0.63 -5.86 47.90
N ASP A 44 -0.86 -7.14 47.58
CA ASP A 44 0.00 -8.23 48.03
C ASP A 44 1.17 -8.46 47.04
N THR A 45 1.89 -9.57 47.21
CA THR A 45 3.12 -9.87 46.45
C THR A 45 2.88 -10.69 45.18
N GLU A 46 1.63 -11.01 44.85
CA GLU A 46 1.24 -11.88 43.73
C GLU A 46 0.07 -11.29 42.96
N ILE A 47 0.02 -11.48 41.64
CA ILE A 47 -1.16 -11.11 40.86
C ILE A 47 -2.08 -12.31 40.76
N GLN A 48 -3.33 -12.15 41.20
CA GLN A 48 -4.32 -13.21 41.08
C GLN A 48 -5.06 -13.15 39.75
N VAL A 49 -5.48 -14.31 39.24
CA VAL A 49 -6.28 -14.43 38.00
C VAL A 49 -7.58 -13.63 38.13
N THR A 50 -8.15 -13.53 39.33
CA THR A 50 -9.32 -12.68 39.60
C THR A 50 -9.03 -11.20 39.42
N GLU A 51 -7.82 -10.74 39.76
CA GLU A 51 -7.40 -9.35 39.57
C GLU A 51 -7.15 -9.07 38.09
N ALA A 52 -6.41 -9.94 37.40
CA ALA A 52 -6.15 -9.82 35.97
C ALA A 52 -7.44 -9.84 35.13
N ASN A 53 -8.38 -10.74 35.44
CA ASN A 53 -9.68 -10.81 34.77
C ASN A 53 -10.56 -9.59 35.05
N ALA A 54 -10.49 -9.01 36.26
CA ALA A 54 -11.25 -7.82 36.63
C ALA A 54 -10.66 -6.53 36.04
N PHE A 55 -9.37 -6.54 35.71
CA PHE A 55 -8.70 -5.38 35.15
C PHE A 55 -9.28 -5.00 33.78
N THR A 56 -9.64 -3.72 33.64
CA THR A 56 -10.06 -3.10 32.39
C THR A 56 -9.19 -1.88 32.14
N GLY A 57 -9.00 -1.52 30.87
CA GLY A 57 -8.26 -0.31 30.51
C GLY A 57 -6.89 -0.61 29.90
N THR A 58 -5.87 0.12 30.37
CA THR A 58 -4.58 0.24 29.71
C THR A 58 -3.42 -0.26 30.56
N LEU A 59 -2.56 -1.09 29.97
CA LEU A 59 -1.26 -1.43 30.54
C LEU A 59 -0.14 -0.72 29.77
N PHE A 60 0.62 0.12 30.48
CA PHE A 60 1.82 0.83 30.00
C PHE A 60 3.10 0.13 30.50
N ALA A 61 3.50 -0.92 29.80
CA ALA A 61 4.68 -1.73 30.07
C ALA A 61 5.92 -1.27 29.25
N ASP A 62 5.94 -0.04 28.75
CA ASP A 62 6.98 0.47 27.86
C ASP A 62 8.33 0.69 28.57
N ASN A 63 9.43 0.41 27.87
CA ASN A 63 10.80 0.70 28.32
C ASN A 63 11.17 0.08 29.68
N LYS A 64 10.75 -1.16 29.92
CA LYS A 64 10.95 -1.83 31.22
C LYS A 64 11.96 -2.98 31.19
N ASN A 65 12.64 -3.18 30.06
CA ASN A 65 13.51 -4.33 29.83
C ASN A 65 12.77 -5.67 30.06
N ILE A 66 11.51 -5.74 29.65
CA ILE A 66 10.71 -6.96 29.72
C ILE A 66 11.07 -7.84 28.53
N SER A 67 11.33 -9.11 28.78
CA SER A 67 11.67 -10.12 27.77
C SER A 67 10.54 -11.10 27.50
N ASP A 68 9.64 -11.27 28.47
CA ASP A 68 8.52 -12.21 28.41
C ASP A 68 7.27 -11.59 29.07
N LEU A 69 6.17 -11.54 28.32
CA LEU A 69 4.86 -11.07 28.79
C LEU A 69 3.91 -12.20 29.19
N THR A 70 4.39 -13.44 29.30
CA THR A 70 3.59 -14.56 29.81
C THR A 70 2.85 -14.16 31.09
N GLY A 71 1.55 -14.46 31.12
CA GLY A 71 0.61 -13.99 32.13
C GLY A 71 -0.31 -12.87 31.61
N ILE A 72 0.05 -12.19 30.52
CA ILE A 72 -0.82 -11.19 29.86
C ILE A 72 -2.12 -11.82 29.33
N GLU A 73 -2.12 -13.12 29.07
CA GLU A 73 -3.26 -13.89 28.58
C GLU A 73 -4.43 -13.95 29.58
N ASP A 74 -4.16 -13.73 30.87
CA ASP A 74 -5.17 -13.67 31.93
C ASP A 74 -5.85 -12.29 32.02
N PHE A 75 -5.36 -11.29 31.28
CA PHE A 75 -5.98 -9.95 31.21
C PHE A 75 -7.04 -9.89 30.10
N ILE A 76 -8.10 -10.69 30.23
CA ILE A 76 -9.10 -10.92 29.18
C ILE A 76 -9.92 -9.67 28.80
N ASN A 77 -9.98 -8.68 29.70
CA ASN A 77 -10.71 -7.43 29.50
C ASN A 77 -9.79 -6.24 29.19
N LEU A 78 -8.53 -6.50 28.82
CA LEU A 78 -7.58 -5.49 28.39
C LEU A 78 -8.05 -4.78 27.12
N THR A 79 -7.96 -3.44 27.12
CA THR A 79 -8.38 -2.61 25.97
C THR A 79 -7.21 -1.95 25.27
N ILE A 80 -6.13 -1.64 25.99
CA ILE A 80 -4.92 -1.03 25.42
C ILE A 80 -3.70 -1.70 26.03
N LEU A 81 -2.77 -2.14 25.17
CA LEU A 81 -1.48 -2.66 25.60
C LEU A 81 -0.35 -1.87 24.92
N HIS A 82 0.44 -1.19 25.74
CA HIS A 82 1.68 -0.55 25.31
C HIS A 82 2.84 -1.32 25.95
N CYS A 83 3.68 -1.93 25.12
CA CYS A 83 4.88 -2.68 25.50
C CYS A 83 6.07 -2.30 24.61
N PHE A 84 6.11 -1.04 24.17
CA PHE A 84 7.14 -0.45 23.32
C PHE A 84 8.53 -0.52 23.97
N SER A 85 9.56 -0.73 23.16
CA SER A 85 10.98 -0.71 23.56
C SER A 85 11.27 -1.67 24.71
N ASN A 86 11.09 -2.96 24.41
CA ASN A 86 11.38 -4.09 25.28
C ASN A 86 12.19 -5.13 24.49
N GLN A 87 12.28 -6.35 24.99
CA GLN A 87 13.08 -7.43 24.40
C GLN A 87 12.19 -8.64 24.04
N LEU A 88 10.92 -8.38 23.73
CA LEU A 88 9.93 -9.42 23.47
C LEU A 88 10.26 -10.18 22.18
N THR A 89 10.37 -11.49 22.28
CA THR A 89 10.51 -12.40 21.11
C THR A 89 9.18 -13.05 20.74
N ASN A 90 8.23 -13.08 21.67
CA ASN A 90 6.87 -13.55 21.49
C ASN A 90 5.88 -12.59 22.18
N LEU A 91 4.63 -12.60 21.70
CA LEU A 91 3.54 -11.86 22.30
C LEU A 91 2.23 -12.59 21.99
N ASN A 92 1.58 -13.10 23.03
CA ASN A 92 0.33 -13.85 22.90
C ASN A 92 -0.84 -13.02 23.44
N LEU A 93 -1.74 -12.62 22.54
CA LEU A 93 -2.92 -11.81 22.86
C LEU A 93 -4.22 -12.50 22.45
N SER A 94 -4.16 -13.83 22.28
CA SER A 94 -5.29 -14.64 21.81
C SER A 94 -6.54 -14.55 22.70
N ASN A 95 -6.35 -14.23 23.98
CA ASN A 95 -7.43 -14.09 24.96
C ASN A 95 -7.83 -12.63 25.25
N SER A 96 -7.39 -11.66 24.44
CA SER A 96 -7.71 -10.23 24.64
C SER A 96 -8.66 -9.71 23.52
N PRO A 97 -9.91 -10.20 23.41
CA PRO A 97 -10.80 -9.86 22.30
C PRO A 97 -11.21 -8.38 22.28
N ASN A 98 -11.15 -7.70 23.42
CA ASN A 98 -11.52 -6.30 23.59
C ASN A 98 -10.37 -5.32 23.34
N LEU A 99 -9.22 -5.80 22.85
CA LEU A 99 -8.05 -4.96 22.58
C LEU A 99 -8.32 -4.01 21.41
N ILE A 100 -8.30 -2.71 21.70
CA ILE A 100 -8.55 -1.60 20.78
C ILE A 100 -7.22 -1.06 20.24
N GLU A 101 -6.18 -1.03 21.07
CA GLU A 101 -4.88 -0.50 20.69
C GLU A 101 -3.73 -1.37 21.19
N LEU A 102 -2.79 -1.64 20.29
CA LEU A 102 -1.57 -2.37 20.56
C LEU A 102 -0.37 -1.56 20.08
N ASN A 103 0.55 -1.26 20.99
CA ASN A 103 1.88 -0.79 20.66
C ASN A 103 2.92 -1.79 21.16
N CYS A 104 3.48 -2.58 20.24
CA CYS A 104 4.57 -3.53 20.49
C CYS A 104 5.84 -3.18 19.72
N SER A 105 5.97 -1.92 19.31
CA SER A 105 7.12 -1.45 18.51
C SER A 105 8.44 -1.54 19.29
N PHE A 106 9.57 -1.61 18.59
CA PHE A 106 10.91 -1.74 19.19
C PHE A 106 11.01 -2.98 20.09
N ASN A 107 10.74 -4.13 19.51
CA ASN A 107 10.93 -5.44 20.13
C ASN A 107 11.65 -6.37 19.15
N GLN A 108 11.65 -7.67 19.41
CA GLN A 108 12.32 -8.70 18.60
C GLN A 108 11.29 -9.71 18.08
N LEU A 109 10.04 -9.29 17.87
CA LEU A 109 8.96 -10.16 17.42
C LEU A 109 9.21 -10.63 15.99
N THR A 110 9.24 -11.94 15.78
CA THR A 110 9.36 -12.57 14.45
C THR A 110 8.01 -12.87 13.81
N SER A 111 6.96 -12.97 14.64
CA SER A 111 5.57 -13.15 14.25
C SER A 111 4.66 -12.41 15.24
N LEU A 112 3.47 -12.04 14.76
CA LEU A 112 2.44 -11.41 15.58
C LEU A 112 1.07 -11.94 15.14
N ASN A 113 0.41 -12.71 16.00
CA ASN A 113 -0.93 -13.21 15.74
C ASN A 113 -1.96 -12.33 16.46
N ILE A 114 -2.76 -11.61 15.67
CA ILE A 114 -3.81 -10.70 16.16
C ILE A 114 -5.19 -11.02 15.59
N MET A 115 -5.38 -12.23 15.05
CA MET A 115 -6.66 -12.61 14.42
C MET A 115 -7.83 -12.63 15.42
N GLY A 116 -7.56 -12.87 16.70
CA GLY A 116 -8.57 -12.82 17.78
C GLY A 116 -8.92 -11.40 18.23
N ASN A 117 -8.08 -10.40 17.93
CA ASN A 117 -8.24 -9.01 18.36
C ASN A 117 -9.08 -8.23 17.33
N THR A 118 -10.32 -8.68 17.10
CA THR A 118 -11.21 -8.11 16.07
C THR A 118 -11.64 -6.67 16.34
N ALA A 119 -11.56 -6.22 17.60
CA ALA A 119 -11.83 -4.84 18.01
C ALA A 119 -10.65 -3.88 17.77
N LEU A 120 -9.49 -4.37 17.27
CA LEU A 120 -8.28 -3.57 17.15
C LEU A 120 -8.46 -2.44 16.12
N VAL A 121 -8.24 -1.22 16.59
CA VAL A 121 -8.34 0.04 15.81
C VAL A 121 -6.95 0.57 15.47
N ASN A 122 -6.00 0.47 16.40
CA ASN A 122 -4.65 1.00 16.23
C ASN A 122 -3.61 -0.09 16.46
N LEU A 123 -2.74 -0.31 15.47
CA LEU A 123 -1.60 -1.21 15.55
C LEU A 123 -0.30 -0.48 15.27
N PHE A 124 0.60 -0.46 16.26
CA PHE A 124 1.97 0.01 16.15
C PHE A 124 2.92 -1.17 16.42
N ALA A 125 3.54 -1.71 15.36
CA ALA A 125 4.46 -2.85 15.46
C ALA A 125 5.78 -2.61 14.72
N GLY A 126 6.19 -1.35 14.58
CA GLY A 126 7.43 -0.98 13.89
C GLY A 126 8.69 -1.40 14.66
N ASN A 127 9.82 -1.52 13.96
CA ASN A 127 11.11 -1.96 14.52
C ASN A 127 10.99 -3.31 15.24
N ASN A 128 10.58 -4.31 14.48
CA ASN A 128 10.54 -5.71 14.88
C ASN A 128 11.22 -6.55 13.78
N LEU A 129 11.05 -7.88 13.83
CA LEU A 129 11.58 -8.83 12.86
C LEU A 129 10.45 -9.58 12.14
N LEU A 130 9.27 -8.95 12.00
CA LEU A 130 8.09 -9.59 11.43
C LEU A 130 8.34 -9.94 9.96
N THR A 131 8.14 -11.21 9.62
CA THR A 131 8.28 -11.72 8.24
C THR A 131 6.94 -11.80 7.51
N SER A 132 5.84 -11.86 8.25
CA SER A 132 4.47 -11.82 7.76
C SER A 132 3.53 -11.28 8.83
N ILE A 133 2.37 -10.79 8.41
CA ILE A 133 1.26 -10.42 9.29
C ILE A 133 -0.06 -10.65 8.55
N THR A 134 -1.04 -11.22 9.25
CA THR A 134 -2.39 -11.46 8.71
C THR A 134 -3.36 -10.48 9.36
N LEU A 135 -4.02 -9.66 8.54
CA LEU A 135 -4.90 -8.56 8.98
C LEU A 135 -6.38 -8.77 8.63
N THR A 136 -6.73 -9.95 8.11
CA THR A 136 -8.06 -10.25 7.54
C THR A 136 -9.21 -10.14 8.54
N SER A 137 -8.96 -10.34 9.84
CA SER A 137 -9.97 -10.27 10.89
C SER A 137 -10.04 -8.89 11.57
N ASN A 138 -9.08 -8.00 11.31
CA ASN A 138 -8.94 -6.70 11.97
C ASN A 138 -9.62 -5.59 11.15
N THR A 139 -10.89 -5.79 10.80
CA THR A 139 -11.67 -4.92 9.90
C THR A 139 -11.95 -3.52 10.48
N ALA A 140 -11.78 -3.35 11.79
CA ALA A 140 -11.90 -2.09 12.51
C ALA A 140 -10.64 -1.20 12.47
N LEU A 141 -9.52 -1.70 11.92
CA LEU A 141 -8.26 -0.96 11.87
C LEU A 141 -8.41 0.38 11.15
N LYS A 142 -7.91 1.43 11.81
CA LYS A 142 -7.76 2.80 11.30
C LYS A 142 -6.29 3.22 11.18
N THR A 143 -5.43 2.70 12.05
CA THR A 143 -3.99 2.98 12.04
C THR A 143 -3.20 1.69 11.97
N LEU A 144 -2.35 1.59 10.95
CA LEU A 144 -1.36 0.53 10.80
C LEU A 144 0.02 1.16 10.61
N ASP A 145 0.86 1.08 11.64
CA ASP A 145 2.22 1.61 11.66
C ASP A 145 3.21 0.46 11.95
N ILE A 146 3.80 -0.10 10.89
CA ILE A 146 4.66 -1.30 10.94
C ILE A 146 6.02 -1.15 10.23
N PRO A 147 6.69 0.03 10.27
CA PRO A 147 7.93 0.24 9.55
C PRO A 147 9.10 -0.56 10.16
N ASN A 148 10.17 -0.76 9.39
CA ASN A 148 11.37 -1.50 9.84
C ASN A 148 11.02 -2.92 10.32
N ASN A 149 10.53 -3.74 9.40
CA ASN A 149 10.30 -5.17 9.58
C ASN A 149 10.87 -5.92 8.36
N GLN A 150 10.55 -7.20 8.20
CA GLN A 150 11.05 -8.06 7.13
C GLN A 150 9.91 -8.56 6.22
N LEU A 151 8.83 -7.78 6.09
CA LEU A 151 7.66 -8.14 5.29
C LEU A 151 8.01 -8.11 3.79
N SER A 152 7.83 -9.24 3.10
CA SER A 152 8.02 -9.34 1.65
C SER A 152 6.75 -9.05 0.84
N SER A 153 5.60 -9.17 1.49
CA SER A 153 4.29 -8.83 0.96
C SER A 153 3.38 -8.31 2.07
N LEU A 154 2.37 -7.53 1.69
CA LEU A 154 1.40 -7.00 2.63
C LEU A 154 0.04 -6.84 1.94
N ASP A 155 -1.00 -7.36 2.57
CA ASP A 155 -2.38 -7.26 2.11
C ASP A 155 -3.22 -6.57 3.19
N VAL A 156 -3.76 -5.40 2.85
CA VAL A 156 -4.67 -4.63 3.70
C VAL A 156 -6.08 -4.56 3.11
N SER A 157 -6.39 -5.38 2.10
CA SER A 157 -7.65 -5.30 1.36
C SER A 157 -8.90 -5.64 2.15
N SER A 158 -8.73 -6.21 3.34
CA SER A 158 -9.80 -6.46 4.31
C SER A 158 -9.96 -5.33 5.35
N ASN A 159 -9.23 -4.22 5.20
CA ASN A 159 -9.20 -3.11 6.15
C ASN A 159 -9.71 -1.81 5.47
N PRO A 160 -11.02 -1.70 5.19
CA PRO A 160 -11.59 -0.59 4.42
C PRO A 160 -11.60 0.75 5.18
N ASN A 161 -11.48 0.70 6.50
CA ASN A 161 -11.50 1.87 7.39
C ASN A 161 -10.10 2.44 7.67
N LEU A 162 -9.06 1.94 7.01
CA LEU A 162 -7.68 2.35 7.25
C LEU A 162 -7.48 3.82 6.81
N LEU A 163 -7.06 4.67 7.74
CA LEU A 163 -6.81 6.09 7.52
C LEU A 163 -5.31 6.39 7.45
N ILE A 164 -4.52 5.71 8.29
CA ILE A 164 -3.08 5.87 8.38
C ILE A 164 -2.42 4.52 8.09
N PHE A 165 -1.64 4.47 7.02
CA PHE A 165 -0.90 3.31 6.59
C PHE A 165 0.58 3.65 6.44
N LYS A 166 1.41 3.06 7.31
CA LYS A 166 2.86 3.20 7.26
C LYS A 166 3.53 1.83 7.32
N SER A 167 4.24 1.47 6.26
CA SER A 167 4.97 0.19 6.19
C SER A 167 6.41 0.35 5.67
N SER A 168 6.97 1.55 5.83
CA SER A 168 8.30 1.89 5.31
C SER A 168 9.41 0.96 5.80
N LYS A 169 10.47 0.81 5.01
CA LYS A 169 11.64 -0.03 5.35
C LYS A 169 11.25 -1.49 5.63
N ASN A 170 10.43 -2.03 4.74
CA ASN A 170 10.16 -3.45 4.60
C ASN A 170 10.52 -3.88 3.17
N PRO A 171 11.04 -5.09 2.92
CA PRO A 171 11.32 -5.59 1.58
C PRO A 171 10.06 -5.97 0.78
N ILE A 172 8.99 -5.16 0.84
CA ILE A 172 7.69 -5.43 0.21
C ILE A 172 7.82 -5.33 -1.30
N THR A 173 7.49 -6.42 -1.99
CA THR A 173 7.41 -6.50 -3.47
C THR A 173 5.97 -6.57 -3.98
N SER A 174 5.07 -7.09 -3.15
CA SER A 174 3.64 -7.20 -3.44
C SER A 174 2.84 -6.51 -2.35
N LEU A 175 2.11 -5.46 -2.73
CA LEU A 175 1.28 -4.66 -1.85
C LEU A 175 -0.15 -4.63 -2.40
N ASN A 176 -1.10 -5.17 -1.64
CA ASN A 176 -2.52 -5.14 -2.00
C ASN A 176 -3.26 -4.16 -1.07
N ILE A 177 -3.74 -3.06 -1.67
CA ILE A 177 -4.47 -1.98 -0.98
C ILE A 177 -5.91 -1.84 -1.50
N ASN A 178 -6.39 -2.82 -2.27
CA ASN A 178 -7.74 -2.78 -2.83
C ASN A 178 -8.78 -2.69 -1.72
N ASN A 179 -9.80 -1.86 -1.88
CA ASN A 179 -10.84 -1.58 -0.87
C ASN A 179 -10.41 -0.75 0.34
N SER A 180 -9.13 -0.41 0.51
CA SER A 180 -8.65 0.52 1.55
C SER A 180 -8.71 1.98 1.08
N PHE A 181 -9.86 2.39 0.53
CA PHE A 181 -10.00 3.68 -0.15
C PHE A 181 -9.95 4.90 0.79
N SER A 182 -10.17 4.68 2.09
CA SER A 182 -10.20 5.74 3.12
C SER A 182 -8.82 6.25 3.55
N ILE A 183 -7.72 5.77 2.95
CA ILE A 183 -6.37 6.13 3.39
C ILE A 183 -6.11 7.61 3.12
N GLN A 184 -5.74 8.33 4.18
CA GLN A 184 -5.35 9.75 4.16
C GLN A 184 -3.84 9.91 4.24
N THR A 185 -3.18 9.07 5.04
CA THR A 185 -1.71 9.06 5.19
C THR A 185 -1.15 7.74 4.70
N PHE A 186 -0.43 7.77 3.58
CA PHE A 186 0.20 6.63 2.93
C PHE A 186 1.72 6.81 2.88
N ILE A 187 2.45 6.06 3.72
CA ILE A 187 3.91 6.19 3.86
C ILE A 187 4.57 4.83 3.67
N VAL A 188 5.05 4.58 2.45
CA VAL A 188 5.66 3.32 2.02
C VAL A 188 7.00 3.65 1.35
N GLU A 189 7.95 4.10 2.16
CA GLU A 189 9.30 4.48 1.74
C GLU A 189 10.28 3.31 1.95
N GLY A 190 11.31 3.18 1.11
CA GLY A 190 12.35 2.17 1.32
C GLY A 190 11.83 0.74 1.19
N THR A 191 10.88 0.49 0.29
CA THR A 191 10.40 -0.86 -0.05
C THR A 191 10.83 -1.26 -1.46
N GLN A 192 10.24 -2.31 -2.03
CA GLN A 192 10.63 -2.87 -3.34
C GLN A 192 9.45 -2.96 -4.32
N ILE A 193 8.38 -2.21 -4.07
CA ILE A 193 7.22 -2.15 -4.97
C ILE A 193 7.62 -1.58 -6.33
N THR A 194 7.06 -2.16 -7.40
CA THR A 194 7.36 -1.78 -8.79
C THR A 194 6.23 -1.03 -9.47
N SER A 195 5.02 -1.15 -8.96
CA SER A 195 3.86 -0.41 -9.46
C SER A 195 2.92 -0.08 -8.32
N LEU A 196 2.22 1.04 -8.45
CA LEU A 196 1.22 1.45 -7.49
C LEU A 196 0.09 2.21 -8.20
N ASP A 197 -1.14 1.77 -7.99
CA ASP A 197 -2.35 2.43 -8.49
C ASP A 197 -3.18 2.94 -7.31
N LEU A 198 -3.30 4.27 -7.25
CA LEU A 198 -4.04 5.03 -6.24
C LEU A 198 -5.24 5.76 -6.86
N SER A 199 -5.70 5.37 -8.05
CA SER A 199 -6.83 6.02 -8.75
C SER A 199 -8.14 6.06 -7.96
N ASN A 200 -8.36 5.13 -7.02
CA ASN A 200 -9.54 5.11 -6.15
C ASN A 200 -9.30 5.68 -4.74
N HIS A 201 -8.15 6.31 -4.48
CA HIS A 201 -7.77 6.82 -3.15
C HIS A 201 -7.87 8.35 -3.12
N SER A 202 -9.10 8.88 -3.24
CA SER A 202 -9.36 10.32 -3.33
C SER A 202 -9.12 11.11 -2.04
N ASP A 203 -8.97 10.42 -0.91
CA ASP A 203 -8.88 11.03 0.43
C ASP A 203 -7.43 11.30 0.88
N LEU A 204 -6.44 11.16 0.00
CA LEU A 204 -5.02 11.29 0.33
C LEU A 204 -4.61 12.73 0.71
N ASP A 205 -4.02 12.88 1.90
CA ASP A 205 -3.38 14.09 2.41
C ASP A 205 -1.84 14.00 2.41
N ILE A 206 -1.31 12.79 2.63
CA ILE A 206 0.14 12.54 2.68
C ILE A 206 0.46 11.29 1.88
N LEU A 207 1.34 11.43 0.89
CA LEU A 207 1.84 10.33 0.08
C LEU A 207 3.36 10.37 -0.01
N TRP A 208 4.04 9.47 0.71
CA TRP A 208 5.50 9.30 0.65
C TRP A 208 5.87 7.92 0.12
N LEU A 209 6.56 7.93 -1.02
CA LEU A 209 6.97 6.76 -1.80
C LEU A 209 8.47 6.79 -2.10
N ASP A 210 9.25 7.50 -1.28
CA ASP A 210 10.68 7.65 -1.49
C ASP A 210 11.41 6.28 -1.42
N SER A 211 12.45 6.10 -2.23
CA SER A 211 13.33 4.93 -2.25
C SER A 211 12.60 3.60 -2.48
N ASN A 212 11.78 3.49 -3.54
CA ASN A 212 11.21 2.22 -4.00
C ASN A 212 11.82 1.81 -5.36
N ASN A 213 11.16 0.90 -6.08
CA ASN A 213 11.54 0.50 -7.43
C ASN A 213 10.41 0.73 -8.44
N LEU A 214 9.60 1.79 -8.21
CA LEU A 214 8.42 2.08 -9.04
C LEU A 214 8.84 2.30 -10.50
N SER A 215 8.07 1.73 -11.42
CA SER A 215 8.09 2.03 -12.85
C SER A 215 6.78 2.65 -13.32
N ILE A 216 5.69 2.37 -12.59
CA ILE A 216 4.34 2.88 -12.84
C ILE A 216 3.79 3.44 -11.53
N LEU A 217 3.35 4.70 -11.56
CA LEU A 217 2.61 5.32 -10.48
C LEU A 217 1.39 6.03 -11.04
N ASN A 218 0.20 5.59 -10.63
CA ASN A 218 -1.05 6.26 -10.95
C ASN A 218 -1.64 6.90 -9.69
N ILE A 219 -1.69 8.23 -9.65
CA ILE A 219 -2.33 8.99 -8.58
C ILE A 219 -3.48 9.86 -9.11
N LYS A 220 -3.93 9.63 -10.35
CA LYS A 220 -5.08 10.29 -10.97
C LYS A 220 -6.37 9.77 -10.33
N ASN A 221 -6.83 10.48 -9.30
CA ASN A 221 -7.89 10.06 -8.38
C ASN A 221 -8.99 11.13 -8.22
N ASP A 222 -9.09 12.03 -9.19
CA ASP A 222 -10.02 13.17 -9.22
C ASP A 222 -9.88 14.18 -8.05
N SER A 223 -8.85 14.01 -7.21
CA SER A 223 -8.61 14.81 -5.99
C SER A 223 -7.13 15.20 -5.81
N ASN A 224 -6.20 14.81 -6.69
CA ASN A 224 -4.77 15.00 -6.40
C ASN A 224 -4.31 16.47 -6.48
N ILE A 225 -5.15 17.37 -7.00
CA ILE A 225 -4.95 18.83 -6.94
C ILE A 225 -5.05 19.41 -5.52
N VAL A 226 -5.53 18.63 -4.54
CA VAL A 226 -5.54 19.06 -3.13
C VAL A 226 -4.47 18.37 -2.29
N LEU A 227 -3.73 17.39 -2.83
CA LEU A 227 -2.74 16.62 -2.07
C LEU A 227 -1.51 17.50 -1.70
N PRO A 228 -1.38 17.93 -0.43
CA PRO A 228 -0.38 18.91 -0.03
C PRO A 228 1.03 18.31 0.08
N PHE A 229 1.15 17.02 0.42
CA PHE A 229 2.43 16.39 0.70
C PHE A 229 2.66 15.16 -0.18
N PHE A 230 3.44 15.33 -1.23
CA PHE A 230 3.82 14.25 -2.15
C PHE A 230 5.35 14.11 -2.26
N ARG A 231 5.84 12.87 -2.18
CA ARG A 231 7.26 12.51 -2.41
C ARG A 231 7.37 11.15 -3.10
N ALA A 232 8.24 11.04 -4.10
CA ALA A 232 8.53 9.81 -4.83
C ALA A 232 9.97 9.76 -5.36
N ARG A 233 10.94 10.34 -4.65
CA ARG A 233 12.38 10.32 -5.02
C ARG A 233 12.98 8.93 -4.87
N GLY A 234 14.09 8.65 -5.53
CA GLY A 234 14.78 7.37 -5.42
C GLY A 234 14.01 6.20 -6.05
N ASN A 235 13.22 6.49 -7.07
CA ASN A 235 12.54 5.55 -7.96
C ASN A 235 13.11 5.70 -9.39
N PRO A 236 14.35 5.24 -9.64
CA PRO A 236 15.05 5.52 -10.91
C PRO A 236 14.36 4.98 -12.16
N ASN A 237 13.47 3.99 -12.02
CA ASN A 237 12.69 3.41 -13.11
C ASN A 237 11.34 4.12 -13.36
N LEU A 238 10.96 5.06 -12.49
CA LEU A 238 9.69 5.78 -12.57
C LEU A 238 9.84 6.94 -13.54
N ILE A 239 9.35 6.74 -14.76
CA ILE A 239 9.44 7.74 -15.81
C ILE A 239 8.19 8.65 -15.79
N CYS A 240 7.01 8.07 -15.61
CA CYS A 240 5.75 8.80 -15.69
C CYS A 240 4.93 8.62 -14.42
N ILE A 241 4.45 9.74 -13.87
CA ILE A 241 3.53 9.80 -12.74
C ILE A 241 2.20 10.32 -13.27
N GLN A 242 1.17 9.50 -13.21
CA GLN A 242 -0.14 9.84 -13.75
C GLN A 242 -0.93 10.66 -12.75
N VAL A 243 -1.37 11.86 -13.15
CA VAL A 243 -2.00 12.87 -12.29
C VAL A 243 -3.28 13.44 -12.92
N ASP A 244 -4.04 14.25 -12.16
CA ASP A 244 -5.26 14.90 -12.67
C ASP A 244 -4.92 16.13 -13.52
N ASP A 245 -3.92 16.92 -13.08
CA ASP A 245 -3.42 18.11 -13.77
C ASP A 245 -1.89 18.20 -13.67
N SER A 246 -1.20 17.95 -14.79
CA SER A 246 0.26 18.00 -14.83
C SER A 246 0.84 19.39 -14.59
N SER A 247 0.16 20.45 -15.04
CA SER A 247 0.63 21.83 -14.84
C SER A 247 0.55 22.21 -13.37
N TRP A 248 -0.53 21.84 -12.69
CA TRP A 248 -0.64 22.02 -11.25
C TRP A 248 0.42 21.20 -10.51
N SER A 249 0.63 19.93 -10.87
CA SER A 249 1.62 19.06 -10.23
C SER A 249 3.04 19.62 -10.33
N TYR A 250 3.46 20.14 -11.49
CA TYR A 250 4.79 20.76 -11.65
C TYR A 250 5.01 21.99 -10.77
N ASN A 251 3.96 22.77 -10.50
CA ASN A 251 4.06 23.97 -9.68
C ASN A 251 4.09 23.67 -8.17
N ASN A 252 3.56 22.51 -7.75
CA ASN A 252 3.37 22.19 -6.33
C ASN A 252 4.30 21.08 -5.83
N TRP A 253 4.73 20.16 -6.71
CA TRP A 253 5.53 19.02 -6.32
C TRP A 253 6.91 19.02 -6.98
N THR A 254 7.93 18.96 -6.13
CA THR A 254 9.35 18.97 -6.55
C THR A 254 10.13 17.77 -6.01
N ALA A 255 9.46 16.89 -5.26
CA ALA A 255 10.07 15.73 -4.63
C ALA A 255 9.91 14.46 -5.47
N ILE A 256 10.37 14.52 -6.72
CA ILE A 256 10.45 13.39 -7.66
C ILE A 256 11.88 13.29 -8.21
N ASP A 257 12.20 12.19 -8.88
CA ASP A 257 13.48 12.07 -9.57
C ASP A 257 13.51 12.94 -10.84
N ALA A 258 14.72 13.35 -11.23
CA ALA A 258 14.91 14.19 -12.42
C ALA A 258 14.48 13.52 -13.73
N THR A 259 14.40 12.19 -13.75
CA THR A 259 13.94 11.38 -14.88
C THR A 259 12.42 11.22 -14.93
N SER A 260 11.72 11.58 -13.85
CA SER A 260 10.26 11.45 -13.75
C SER A 260 9.56 12.69 -14.29
N PHE A 261 8.39 12.51 -14.90
CA PHE A 261 7.52 13.59 -15.33
C PHE A 261 6.06 13.35 -14.91
N PHE A 262 5.30 14.44 -14.79
CA PHE A 262 3.86 14.37 -14.54
C PHE A 262 3.08 14.40 -15.85
N SER A 263 2.08 13.52 -15.99
CA SER A 263 1.20 13.50 -17.16
C SER A 263 -0.22 13.09 -16.75
N THR A 264 -1.23 13.56 -17.47
CA THR A 264 -2.60 13.07 -17.28
C THR A 264 -2.85 11.69 -17.90
N ASN A 265 -1.87 11.19 -18.66
CA ASN A 265 -1.87 9.88 -19.29
C ASN A 265 -0.44 9.32 -19.33
N CYS A 266 -0.19 8.27 -18.55
CA CYS A 266 1.09 7.54 -18.52
C CYS A 266 1.05 6.23 -19.29
N SER A 267 0.02 6.01 -20.10
CA SER A 267 -0.11 4.79 -20.91
C SER A 267 1.08 4.66 -21.85
N VAL A 268 2.05 3.82 -21.48
CA VAL A 268 3.07 3.25 -22.36
C VAL A 268 2.41 2.21 -23.27
N GLY A 269 1.41 2.63 -24.03
CA GLY A 269 1.26 2.05 -25.36
C GLY A 269 2.43 2.56 -26.19
N ILE A 270 2.77 1.84 -27.27
CA ILE A 270 2.99 2.57 -28.52
C ILE A 270 1.85 3.58 -28.54
N ASN A 271 2.10 4.87 -28.71
CA ASN A 271 1.00 5.73 -29.09
C ASN A 271 0.35 5.03 -30.30
N GLU A 272 -0.70 4.24 -30.10
CA GLU A 272 -1.89 4.41 -30.89
C GLU A 272 -2.03 5.91 -30.84
N ILE A 273 -1.66 6.53 -31.95
CA ILE A 273 -1.94 7.91 -32.19
C ILE A 273 -3.43 8.01 -31.90
N THR A 274 -3.76 8.43 -30.68
CA THR A 274 -4.98 9.16 -30.44
C THR A 274 -4.99 10.14 -31.57
N LYS A 275 -5.99 10.00 -32.44
CA LYS A 275 -6.34 10.86 -33.57
C LYS A 275 -6.31 12.31 -33.11
N ASN A 276 -5.12 12.83 -32.89
CA ASN A 276 -4.87 14.17 -32.46
C ASN A 276 -4.80 14.93 -33.78
N ASN A 277 -6.00 15.30 -34.22
CA ASN A 277 -6.31 16.33 -35.18
C ASN A 277 -5.87 16.12 -36.65
N PHE A 278 -5.10 15.10 -37.02
CA PHE A 278 -4.79 14.86 -38.44
C PHE A 278 -5.86 14.00 -39.12
N ASN A 279 -6.59 14.60 -40.05
CA ASN A 279 -7.41 13.85 -41.01
C ASN A 279 -6.58 13.58 -42.26
N VAL A 280 -6.15 12.31 -42.43
CA VAL A 280 -5.36 11.87 -43.58
C VAL A 280 -6.25 11.14 -44.58
N ALA A 281 -6.28 11.62 -45.82
CA ALA A 281 -6.94 10.95 -46.93
C ALA A 281 -5.92 10.52 -48.00
N ILE A 282 -6.07 9.30 -48.51
CA ILE A 282 -5.22 8.72 -49.57
C ILE A 282 -6.13 8.34 -50.74
N TYR A 283 -5.91 8.95 -51.90
CA TYR A 283 -6.73 8.68 -53.08
C TYR A 283 -6.00 8.97 -54.41
N PRO A 284 -6.24 8.19 -55.47
CA PRO A 284 -7.05 6.97 -55.49
C PRO A 284 -6.34 5.81 -54.77
N ASN A 285 -7.13 4.98 -54.08
CA ASN A 285 -6.72 3.68 -53.54
C ASN A 285 -7.75 2.65 -54.06
N PRO A 286 -7.39 1.71 -54.97
CA PRO A 286 -6.04 1.40 -55.46
C PRO A 286 -5.38 2.49 -56.31
N ALA A 287 -4.05 2.63 -56.19
CA ALA A 287 -3.25 3.61 -56.93
C ALA A 287 -2.63 2.97 -58.19
N ASN A 288 -2.62 3.68 -59.33
CA ASN A 288 -2.00 3.16 -60.57
C ASN A 288 -0.52 3.59 -60.70
N SER A 289 -0.27 4.89 -60.84
CA SER A 289 1.10 5.46 -60.90
C SER A 289 1.38 6.47 -59.79
N TYR A 290 0.33 6.98 -59.14
CA TYR A 290 0.46 7.88 -58.00
C TYR A 290 -0.79 7.80 -57.12
N PHE A 291 -0.66 8.25 -55.88
CA PHE A 291 -1.78 8.64 -55.03
C PHE A 291 -1.56 10.06 -54.50
N ASN A 292 -2.64 10.72 -54.12
CA ASN A 292 -2.62 11.96 -53.37
C ASN A 292 -2.71 11.64 -51.87
N LEU A 293 -1.86 12.28 -51.09
CA LEU A 293 -1.90 12.31 -49.65
C LEU A 293 -2.38 13.70 -49.22
N GLU A 294 -3.60 13.76 -48.69
CA GLU A 294 -4.20 14.97 -48.14
C GLU A 294 -4.21 14.91 -46.61
N ILE A 295 -3.78 15.99 -45.97
CA ILE A 295 -3.68 16.13 -44.51
C ILE A 295 -4.47 17.39 -44.11
N THR A 296 -5.58 17.19 -43.40
CA THR A 296 -6.49 18.26 -42.95
C THR A 296 -6.39 18.46 -41.43
N ASN A 297 -6.57 19.73 -41.00
CA ASN A 297 -6.41 20.34 -39.67
C ASN A 297 -4.98 20.79 -39.31
N GLN A 298 -4.82 22.11 -39.11
CA GLN A 298 -3.55 22.82 -39.13
C GLN A 298 -3.10 23.27 -37.73
N GLN A 299 -2.01 22.68 -37.27
CA GLN A 299 -0.92 23.38 -36.58
C GLN A 299 0.31 23.24 -37.51
N PRO A 300 1.35 24.10 -37.44
CA PRO A 300 2.43 24.07 -38.43
C PRO A 300 2.96 22.65 -38.60
N LEU A 301 2.97 22.16 -39.85
CA LEU A 301 3.41 20.80 -40.17
C LEU A 301 4.85 20.67 -39.66
N GLU A 302 5.03 19.97 -38.55
CA GLU A 302 6.33 19.43 -38.16
C GLU A 302 6.89 18.62 -39.34
N LYS A 303 8.20 18.41 -39.38
CA LYS A 303 8.86 17.72 -40.52
C LYS A 303 8.36 16.28 -40.64
N LEU A 304 7.28 16.07 -41.39
CA LEU A 304 6.69 14.76 -41.60
C LEU A 304 7.47 13.99 -42.65
N THR A 305 7.59 12.68 -42.43
CA THR A 305 8.19 11.73 -43.36
C THR A 305 7.21 10.60 -43.66
N LEU A 306 6.89 10.41 -44.92
CA LEU A 306 6.17 9.27 -45.45
C LEU A 306 7.12 8.08 -45.60
N GLN A 307 6.68 6.90 -45.18
CA GLN A 307 7.30 5.60 -45.47
C GLN A 307 6.24 4.68 -46.08
N ILE A 308 6.58 4.04 -47.19
CA ILE A 308 5.79 2.97 -47.80
C ILE A 308 6.55 1.68 -47.56
N MET A 309 5.89 0.69 -46.97
CA MET A 309 6.46 -0.61 -46.65
C MET A 309 5.70 -1.72 -47.35
N ASP A 310 6.43 -2.73 -47.83
CA ASP A 310 5.78 -3.97 -48.26
C ASP A 310 5.28 -4.80 -47.06
N VAL A 311 4.52 -5.86 -47.34
CA VAL A 311 3.96 -6.76 -46.31
C VAL A 311 5.01 -7.49 -45.46
N THR A 312 6.29 -7.47 -45.86
CA THR A 312 7.38 -8.03 -45.05
C THR A 312 7.99 -7.01 -44.08
N GLY A 313 7.49 -5.77 -44.10
CA GLY A 313 7.98 -4.66 -43.28
C GLY A 313 9.17 -3.93 -43.88
N LYS A 314 9.58 -4.23 -45.12
CA LYS A 314 10.68 -3.55 -45.79
C LYS A 314 10.19 -2.22 -46.37
N VAL A 315 10.90 -1.13 -46.02
CA VAL A 315 10.65 0.20 -46.59
C VAL A 315 11.01 0.20 -48.08
N VAL A 316 10.02 0.39 -48.94
CA VAL A 316 10.17 0.46 -50.41
C VAL A 316 10.25 1.89 -50.93
N LYS A 317 9.74 2.87 -50.18
CA LYS A 317 9.85 4.29 -50.52
C LYS A 317 9.80 5.16 -49.26
N GLN A 318 10.52 6.28 -49.28
CA GLN A 318 10.48 7.31 -48.25
C GLN A 318 10.46 8.70 -48.88
N ALA A 319 9.67 9.63 -48.32
CA ALA A 319 9.59 11.00 -48.81
C ALA A 319 9.28 12.00 -47.67
N ALA A 320 9.85 13.20 -47.73
CA ALA A 320 9.48 14.28 -46.83
C ALA A 320 8.14 14.90 -47.26
N ILE A 321 7.24 15.11 -46.31
CA ILE A 321 5.92 15.72 -46.50
C ILE A 321 5.97 17.14 -45.96
N ARG A 322 5.78 18.12 -46.84
CA ARG A 322 5.94 19.55 -46.51
C ARG A 322 4.69 20.38 -46.75
N ASN A 323 3.71 19.81 -47.45
CA ASN A 323 2.46 20.47 -47.80
C ASN A 323 1.28 19.68 -47.23
N THR A 324 0.10 20.30 -47.17
CA THR A 324 -1.15 19.62 -46.80
C THR A 324 -1.63 18.65 -47.89
N LEU A 325 -1.33 18.93 -49.16
CA LEU A 325 -1.61 18.05 -50.30
C LEU A 325 -0.30 17.67 -50.98
N ASN A 326 -0.04 16.36 -51.11
CA ASN A 326 1.19 15.83 -51.71
C ASN A 326 0.85 14.72 -52.70
N LYS A 327 1.40 14.82 -53.90
CA LYS A 327 1.30 13.76 -54.91
C LYS A 327 2.49 12.81 -54.75
N VAL A 328 2.21 11.56 -54.44
CA VAL A 328 3.23 10.53 -54.21
C VAL A 328 3.28 9.60 -55.41
N ASP A 329 4.41 9.61 -56.14
CA ASP A 329 4.67 8.72 -57.26
C ASP A 329 4.98 7.30 -56.76
N VAL A 330 4.27 6.30 -57.28
CA VAL A 330 4.46 4.88 -56.98
C VAL A 330 4.64 4.04 -58.24
N SER A 331 4.90 4.65 -59.40
CA SER A 331 5.03 3.93 -60.69
C SER A 331 6.14 2.88 -60.71
N ASN A 332 7.16 3.07 -59.88
CA ASN A 332 8.35 2.21 -59.79
C ASN A 332 8.25 1.19 -58.64
N ILE A 333 7.11 1.13 -57.94
CA ILE A 333 6.84 0.14 -56.91
C ILE A 333 6.06 -1.01 -57.56
N PRO A 334 6.43 -2.29 -57.32
CA PRO A 334 5.66 -3.42 -57.82
C PRO A 334 4.18 -3.36 -57.41
N LYS A 335 3.30 -4.02 -58.17
CA LYS A 335 1.89 -4.12 -57.77
C LYS A 335 1.77 -5.03 -56.55
N GLY A 336 1.05 -4.60 -55.52
CA GLY A 336 0.84 -5.36 -54.30
C GLY A 336 0.27 -4.49 -53.17
N TYR A 337 0.10 -5.11 -52.01
CA TYR A 337 -0.37 -4.44 -50.80
C TYR A 337 0.78 -3.73 -50.10
N TYR A 338 0.52 -2.52 -49.62
CA TYR A 338 1.52 -1.70 -48.94
C TYR A 338 0.95 -1.06 -47.69
N ILE A 339 1.80 -0.95 -46.67
CA ILE A 339 1.52 -0.19 -45.46
C ILE A 339 2.13 1.19 -45.63
N ILE A 340 1.30 2.23 -45.48
CA ILE A 340 1.75 3.62 -45.53
C ILE A 340 1.82 4.18 -44.12
N ILE A 341 3.00 4.66 -43.74
CA ILE A 341 3.28 5.26 -42.44
C ILE A 341 3.70 6.72 -42.60
N LEU A 342 3.11 7.62 -41.81
CA LEU A 342 3.62 8.99 -41.62
C LEU A 342 4.32 9.10 -40.27
N LYS A 343 5.50 9.72 -40.24
CA LYS A 343 6.32 9.93 -39.03
C LYS A 343 6.62 11.41 -38.83
N SER A 344 6.46 11.92 -37.61
CA SER A 344 7.10 13.17 -37.15
C SER A 344 8.50 12.84 -36.59
N VAL A 345 9.26 13.87 -36.20
CA VAL A 345 10.62 13.73 -35.63
C VAL A 345 10.62 12.84 -34.38
N ASP A 346 9.52 12.83 -33.63
CA ASP A 346 9.43 12.16 -32.32
C ASP A 346 8.36 11.05 -32.24
N SER A 347 7.60 10.78 -33.31
CA SER A 347 6.46 9.84 -33.26
C SER A 347 5.99 9.33 -34.63
N ILE A 348 5.29 8.18 -34.65
CA ILE A 348 4.44 7.78 -35.79
C ILE A 348 3.14 8.60 -35.69
N VAL A 349 2.60 9.05 -36.82
CA VAL A 349 1.41 9.94 -36.91
C VAL A 349 0.22 9.23 -37.57
N PHE A 350 0.46 8.28 -38.48
CA PHE A 350 -0.60 7.54 -39.17
C PHE A 350 -0.07 6.22 -39.75
N ALA A 351 -0.88 5.16 -39.72
CA ALA A 351 -0.62 3.90 -40.41
C ALA A 351 -1.91 3.41 -41.09
N ASN A 352 -1.86 3.08 -42.37
CA ASN A 352 -3.00 2.52 -43.09
C ASN A 352 -2.57 1.49 -44.15
N GLU A 353 -3.43 0.51 -44.36
CA GLU A 353 -3.27 -0.51 -45.40
C GLU A 353 -3.83 0.03 -46.73
N VAL A 354 -3.03 -0.09 -47.79
CA VAL A 354 -3.40 0.33 -49.15
C VAL A 354 -3.35 -0.90 -50.05
N VAL A 355 -4.43 -1.09 -50.82
CA VAL A 355 -4.70 -2.28 -51.65
C VAL A 355 -4.34 -2.01 -53.10
#